data_AF-A0A9D9LT45-F1
#
_entry.id   AF-A0A9D9LT45-F1
#
_cell.length_a   1.000
_cell.length_b   1.000
_cell.length_c   1.000
_cell.angle_alpha   90.00
_cell.angle_beta   90.00
_cell.angle_gamma   90.00
#
_symmetry.space_group_name_H-M   'P 1'
#
loop_
_entity.id
_entity.type
_entity.pdbx_description
1 polymer ?
#
loop_
_entity_poly.entity_id
_entity_poly.type
_entity_poly.pdbx_seq_one_letter_code
_entity_poly.pdbx_strand_id
1 'polypeptide(L)'
;GLLLSMPSLETEEERLYSIPGSPPNLLYEPKGDAFAPRNEYAMAIDEKAAPPMFKISETHEAATWLLHPDAPKVDMPKELKYRIERAKAASL
;
A
#
# COMPACT_ATOMS: atom_id res chain seq x y z
N GLY A 1 -4.34 -0.84 -3.68
CA GLY A 1 -4.61 -1.13 -2.25
C GLY A 1 -5.98 -0.61 -1.84
N LEU A 2 -6.26 -0.40 -0.55
CA LEU A 2 -7.61 -0.12 -0.02
C LEU A 2 -8.39 1.00 -0.75
N LEU A 3 -7.75 2.14 -1.02
CA LEU A 3 -8.42 3.29 -1.68
C LEU A 3 -8.83 3.01 -3.13
N LEU A 4 -8.17 2.06 -3.80
CA LEU A 4 -8.55 1.59 -5.13
C LEU A 4 -9.76 0.63 -5.07
N SER A 5 -9.94 -0.07 -3.94
CA SER A 5 -11.07 -0.99 -3.71
C SER A 5 -12.38 -0.29 -3.33
N MET A 6 -12.36 1.04 -3.13
CA MET A 6 -13.57 1.79 -2.80
C MET A 6 -14.37 2.12 -4.07
N PRO A 7 -15.70 1.88 -4.09
CA PRO A 7 -16.55 2.28 -5.21
C PRO A 7 -16.67 3.80 -5.31
N SER A 8 -16.91 4.31 -6.52
CA SER A 8 -17.31 5.71 -6.75
C SER A 8 -18.35 5.83 -7.85
N LEU A 9 -19.06 6.96 -7.92
CA LEU A 9 -20.10 7.22 -8.93
C LEU A 9 -19.57 7.18 -10.38
N GLU A 10 -18.27 7.40 -10.56
CA GLU A 10 -17.56 7.37 -11.85
C GLU A 10 -16.83 6.04 -12.09
N THR A 11 -16.94 5.06 -11.18
CA THR A 11 -16.29 3.77 -11.35
C THR A 11 -17.05 2.96 -12.40
N GLU A 12 -16.59 3.06 -13.65
CA GLU A 12 -17.13 2.28 -14.78
C GLU A 12 -16.68 0.81 -14.77
N GLU A 13 -15.72 0.45 -13.92
CA GLU A 13 -15.24 -0.93 -13.80
C GLU A 13 -16.31 -1.83 -13.18
N GLU A 14 -16.68 -2.89 -13.91
CA GLU A 14 -17.61 -3.93 -13.44
C GLU A 14 -17.10 -4.66 -12.17
N ARG A 15 -15.79 -4.58 -11.89
CA ARG A 15 -15.15 -5.19 -10.72
C ARG A 15 -14.22 -4.20 -10.01
N LEU A 16 -14.44 -4.04 -8.71
CA LEU A 16 -13.53 -3.28 -7.84
C LEU A 16 -12.18 -4.00 -7.72
N TYR A 17 -11.10 -3.22 -7.64
CA TYR A 17 -9.77 -3.74 -7.34
C TYR A 17 -9.79 -4.58 -6.06
N SER A 18 -9.39 -5.84 -6.16
CA SER A 18 -9.16 -6.72 -5.01
C SER A 18 -7.66 -6.88 -4.79
N ILE A 19 -7.23 -6.83 -3.53
CA ILE A 19 -5.83 -7.15 -3.19
C ILE A 19 -5.62 -8.64 -3.51
N PRO A 20 -4.70 -8.99 -4.42
CA PRO A 20 -4.49 -10.38 -4.79
C PRO A 20 -3.88 -11.19 -3.64
N GLY A 21 -4.04 -12.52 -3.71
CA GLY A 21 -3.49 -13.45 -2.72
C GLY A 21 -4.42 -13.72 -1.53
N SER A 22 -3.87 -14.33 -0.48
CA SER A 22 -4.59 -14.68 0.74
C SER A 22 -3.90 -14.08 1.97
N PRO A 23 -4.63 -13.83 3.07
CA PRO A 23 -4.00 -13.45 4.34
C PRO A 23 -2.96 -14.49 4.78
N PRO A 24 -1.86 -14.05 5.44
CA PRO A 24 -0.86 -14.98 5.96
C PRO A 24 -1.46 -15.88 7.04
N ASN A 25 -0.95 -17.11 7.13
CA ASN A 25 -1.35 -18.05 8.18
C ASN A 25 -0.69 -17.66 9.50
N LEU A 26 -1.47 -17.25 10.50
CA LEU A 26 -0.95 -16.80 11.79
C LEU A 26 -0.31 -17.89 12.65
N LEU A 27 -0.52 -19.18 12.34
CA LEU A 27 0.18 -20.28 13.00
C LEU A 27 1.65 -20.38 12.56
N TYR A 28 1.98 -19.82 11.39
CA TYR A 28 3.32 -19.81 10.82
C TYR A 28 3.66 -18.39 10.41
N GLU A 29 4.30 -17.64 11.31
CA GLU A 29 4.68 -16.28 11.01
C GLU A 29 5.53 -16.23 9.73
N PRO A 30 5.13 -15.43 8.73
CA PRO A 30 5.90 -15.26 7.52
C PRO A 30 7.25 -14.65 7.88
N LYS A 31 8.32 -15.12 7.22
CA LYS A 31 9.62 -14.47 7.32
C LYS A 31 9.54 -13.12 6.60
N GLY A 32 9.97 -12.07 7.28
CA GLY A 32 9.97 -10.72 6.74
C GLY A 32 8.64 -9.97 6.96
N ASP A 33 8.28 -9.10 6.02
CA ASP A 33 7.02 -8.38 6.00
C ASP A 33 5.86 -9.33 5.61
N ALA A 34 4.87 -9.44 6.50
CA ALA A 34 3.67 -10.23 6.29
C ALA A 34 2.82 -9.78 5.08
N PHE A 35 3.02 -8.56 4.58
CA PHE A 35 2.34 -8.04 3.40
C PHE A 35 3.10 -8.30 2.10
N ALA A 36 4.38 -8.69 2.14
CA ALA A 36 5.21 -8.90 0.94
C ALA A 36 4.54 -9.78 -0.14
N PRO A 37 3.88 -10.92 0.19
CA PRO A 37 3.28 -11.80 -0.83
C PRO A 37 2.14 -11.17 -1.64
N ARG A 38 1.60 -10.04 -1.19
CA ARG A 38 0.44 -9.36 -1.78
C ARG A 38 0.68 -7.86 -2.02
N ASN A 39 1.93 -7.43 -1.93
CA ASN A 39 2.35 -6.06 -2.18
C ASN A 39 3.04 -5.96 -3.54
N GLU A 40 2.43 -5.23 -4.49
CA GLU A 40 2.99 -4.99 -5.82
C GLU A 40 4.32 -4.20 -5.79
N TYR A 41 4.63 -3.58 -4.65
CA TYR A 41 5.84 -2.81 -4.40
C TYR A 41 6.81 -3.53 -3.45
N ALA A 42 6.62 -4.83 -3.20
CA ALA A 42 7.52 -5.61 -2.37
C ALA A 42 8.95 -5.61 -2.93
N MET A 43 9.92 -5.39 -2.06
CA MET A 43 11.34 -5.48 -2.34
C MET A 43 11.92 -6.80 -1.81
N ALA A 44 13.11 -7.18 -2.29
CA ALA A 44 13.77 -8.40 -1.85
C ALA A 44 14.11 -8.44 -0.33
N ILE A 45 14.13 -7.28 0.33
CA ILE A 45 14.29 -7.19 1.78
C ILE A 45 13.00 -7.50 2.54
N ASP A 46 11.83 -7.25 1.95
CA ASP A 46 10.53 -7.56 2.55
C ASP A 46 10.36 -9.08 2.77
N GLU A 47 10.99 -9.94 1.96
CA GLU A 47 10.97 -11.40 2.18
C GLU A 47 11.92 -11.86 3.31
N LYS A 48 12.85 -10.99 3.73
CA LYS A 48 13.94 -11.34 4.64
C LYS A 48 13.77 -10.76 6.03
N ALA A 49 13.27 -9.54 6.13
CA ALA A 49 13.16 -8.81 7.38
C ALA A 49 11.92 -7.90 7.38
N ALA A 50 11.24 -7.84 8.52
CA ALA A 50 10.16 -6.89 8.73
C ALA A 50 10.74 -5.46 8.79
N PRO A 51 10.08 -4.46 8.16
CA PRO A 51 10.52 -3.09 8.24
C PRO A 51 10.39 -2.55 9.67
N PRO A 52 11.31 -1.66 10.12
CA PRO A 52 11.09 -0.90 11.34
C PRO A 52 9.94 0.11 11.16
N MET A 53 9.45 0.68 12.26
CA MET A 53 8.54 1.82 12.20
C MET A 53 9.32 3.08 11.80
N PHE A 54 8.96 3.67 10.66
CA PHE A 54 9.50 4.95 10.20
C PHE A 54 8.55 6.08 10.61
N LYS A 55 9.10 7.12 11.25
CA LYS A 55 8.36 8.32 11.59
C LYS A 55 8.32 9.28 10.40
N ILE A 56 7.13 9.66 9.98
CA ILE A 56 6.89 10.57 8.83
C ILE A 56 6.50 11.95 9.34
N SER A 57 5.69 12.02 10.40
CA SER A 57 5.33 13.26 11.08
C SER A 57 5.19 13.02 12.58
N GLU A 58 4.76 14.03 13.35
CA GLU A 58 4.51 13.88 14.78
C GLU A 58 3.45 12.83 15.12
N THR A 59 2.45 12.65 14.25
CA THR A 59 1.29 11.78 14.47
C THR A 59 1.18 10.64 13.46
N HIS A 60 2.15 10.51 12.55
CA HIS A 60 2.10 9.54 11.46
C HIS A 60 3.40 8.74 11.36
N GLU A 61 3.25 7.43 11.39
CA GLU A 61 4.33 6.46 11.27
C GLU A 61 3.89 5.30 10.38
N ALA A 62 4.84 4.66 9.72
CA ALA A 62 4.57 3.51 8.85
C ALA A 62 5.73 2.51 8.90
N ALA A 63 5.39 1.22 8.93
CA ALA A 63 6.34 0.13 8.77
C ALA A 63 6.37 -0.28 7.29
N THR A 64 7.33 0.24 6.53
CA THR A 64 7.57 -0.15 5.13
C THR A 64 8.99 0.16 4.70
N TRP A 65 9.63 -0.78 3.99
CA TRP A 65 10.96 -0.54 3.46
C TRP A 65 11.01 0.53 2.36
N LEU A 66 9.86 0.91 1.77
CA LEU A 66 9.78 1.98 0.78
C LEU A 66 10.16 3.36 1.34
N LEU A 67 10.20 3.52 2.66
CA LEU A 67 10.65 4.74 3.34
C LEU A 67 12.15 4.73 3.66
N HIS A 68 12.86 3.63 3.36
CA HIS A 68 14.30 3.56 3.55
C HIS A 68 15.03 4.49 2.55
N PRO A 69 16.14 5.15 2.93
CA PRO A 69 16.87 6.06 2.03
C PRO A 69 17.32 5.43 0.70
N ASP A 70 17.64 4.14 0.74
CA ASP A 70 18.08 3.37 -0.45
C ASP A 70 16.92 2.72 -1.23
N ALA A 71 15.67 2.94 -0.81
CA ALA A 71 14.52 2.41 -1.52
C ALA A 71 14.39 3.06 -2.91
N PRO A 72 13.93 2.31 -3.92
CA PRO A 72 13.63 2.88 -5.22
C PRO A 72 12.52 3.93 -5.08
N LYS A 73 12.60 5.00 -5.87
CA LYS A 73 11.51 5.97 -5.96
C LYS A 73 10.32 5.31 -6.66
N VAL A 74 9.19 5.30 -5.97
CA VAL A 74 7.92 4.79 -6.48
C VAL A 74 6.94 5.95 -6.59
N ASP A 75 6.40 6.17 -7.79
CA ASP A 75 5.36 7.16 -8.00
C ASP A 75 3.98 6.63 -7.60
N MET A 76 3.12 7.54 -7.14
CA MET A 76 1.74 7.23 -6.85
C MET A 76 1.02 6.73 -8.13
N PRO A 77 0.27 5.61 -8.07
CA PRO A 77 -0.55 5.16 -9.18
C PRO A 77 -1.45 6.25 -9.72
N LYS A 78 -1.57 6.34 -11.06
CA LYS A 78 -2.38 7.38 -11.73
C LYS A 78 -3.81 7.44 -11.20
N GLU A 79 -4.43 6.27 -11.04
CA GLU A 79 -5.80 6.16 -10.52
C GLU A 79 -5.92 6.67 -9.08
N LEU A 80 -4.97 6.30 -8.21
CA LEU A 80 -4.96 6.79 -6.83
C LEU A 80 -4.76 8.31 -6.77
N LYS A 81 -3.86 8.84 -7.61
CA LYS A 81 -3.62 10.28 -7.74
C LYS A 81 -4.89 11.01 -8.17
N TYR A 82 -5.59 10.53 -9.20
CA TYR A 82 -6.86 11.10 -9.67
C TYR A 82 -7.90 11.14 -8.54
N ARG A 83 -8.08 10.04 -7.81
CA ARG A 83 -9.03 9.94 -6.69
C ARG A 83 -8.74 10.94 -5.57
N ILE A 84 -7.47 11.08 -5.18
CA ILE A 84 -7.06 12.04 -4.13
C ILE A 84 -7.36 13.47 -4.56
N GLU A 85 -7.02 13.85 -5.79
CA GLU A 85 -7.27 15.20 -6.29
C GLU A 85 -8.77 15.55 -6.33
N ARG A 86 -9.62 14.60 -6.75
CA ARG A 86 -11.08 14.77 -6.69
C ARG A 86 -11.59 14.93 -5.26
N ALA A 87 -11.11 14.12 -4.32
CA ALA A 87 -11.53 14.20 -2.91
C ALA A 87 -11.16 15.55 -2.27
N LYS A 88 -9.99 16.09 -2.61
CA LYS A 88 -9.58 17.44 -2.21
C LYS A 88 -10.50 18.51 -2.81
N ALA A 89 -10.82 18.41 -4.11
CA ALA A 89 -11.68 19.36 -4.80
C ALA A 89 -13.12 19.36 -4.26
N ALA A 90 -13.66 18.21 -3.83
CA ALA A 90 -14.99 18.10 -3.24
C ALA A 90 -15.07 18.54 -1.77
N SER A 91 -13.93 18.75 -1.10
CA SER A 91 -13.85 19.23 0.28
C SER A 91 -13.70 20.76 0.36
N LEU A 92 -13.78 21.45 -0.78
CA LEU A 92 -13.79 22.91 -0.95
C LEU A 92 -15.18 23.36 -1.42
#